data_AF-A0A368NK97-F1
#
_entry.id   AF-A0A368NK97-F1
#
_cell.length_a   1.000
_cell.length_b   1.000
_cell.length_c   1.000
_cell.angle_alpha   90.00
_cell.angle_beta   90.00
_cell.angle_gamma   90.00
#
_symmetry.space_group_name_H-M   'P 1'
#
loop_
_entity.id
_entity.type
_entity.pdbx_description
1 polymer ?
#
loop_
_entity_poly.entity_id
_entity_poly.type
_entity_poly.pdbx_seq_one_letter_code
_entity_poly.pdbx_strand_id
1 'polypeptide(L)'
;MDRYLQSLGVRGASRIQVTAIAIGLLLIVMNLGQYALCVFILSALFSWRVFAAIERDQNSFESILLDVKAGKTKDIDSVNSGPLQALYPLIDDLVRHAQRELSAIKSVSAEMGFSAKELASNAIEVASHCQQQSDATTSSASAATEISQSIDDVSHRIEVTRDAVENSSQLCHQGRAELTKTREQVVSVNQSVICTGESLKALDEKLGAIVSMSRFIREIAEQTNLLALNAAIEAARAGEHGRGFSVVADEVRGLAQRSHESANAITKQVTEVTSSMSEVGQQMLQALGSTEQCQYSVDAAYASLEAIVLATEQVSDQIGGIATASEQQAIATREISQNMEQVAVTAERNAFMAKQNASVADHLQNITRMEA
;
A
#
# COMPACT_ATOMS: atom_id res chain seq x y z
N MET A 1 -93.39 -15.10 42.51
CA MET A 1 -92.65 -14.92 43.77
C MET A 1 -91.18 -14.60 43.48
N ASP A 2 -90.55 -15.29 42.54
CA ASP A 2 -89.15 -15.01 42.14
C ASP A 2 -88.95 -13.59 41.58
N ARG A 3 -89.86 -13.09 40.72
CA ARG A 3 -89.87 -11.66 40.30
C ARG A 3 -90.05 -10.65 41.45
N TYR A 4 -90.68 -11.07 42.56
CA TYR A 4 -90.85 -10.23 43.75
C TYR A 4 -89.60 -10.25 44.63
N LEU A 5 -88.95 -11.41 44.79
CA LEU A 5 -87.66 -11.49 45.51
C LEU A 5 -86.54 -10.74 44.77
N GLN A 6 -86.60 -10.71 43.45
CA GLN A 6 -85.73 -9.89 42.59
C GLN A 6 -85.88 -8.38 42.88
N SER A 7 -87.12 -7.86 42.94
CA SER A 7 -87.36 -6.43 43.14
C SER A 7 -87.13 -5.95 44.57
N LEU A 8 -87.28 -6.85 45.55
CA LEU A 8 -87.06 -6.54 46.97
C LEU A 8 -85.58 -6.67 47.38
N GLY A 9 -84.81 -7.56 46.74
CA GLY A 9 -83.45 -7.90 47.16
C GLY A 9 -83.38 -8.43 48.60
N VAL A 10 -82.17 -8.67 49.11
CA VAL A 10 -81.98 -9.17 50.49
C VAL A 10 -82.55 -8.20 51.54
N ARG A 11 -82.42 -6.89 51.33
CA ARG A 11 -82.89 -5.85 52.27
C ARG A 11 -84.41 -5.70 52.28
N GLY A 12 -85.08 -5.89 51.14
CA GLY A 12 -86.54 -5.85 51.07
C GLY A 12 -87.16 -7.14 51.61
N ALA A 13 -86.57 -8.29 51.30
CA ALA A 13 -87.00 -9.58 51.86
C ALA A 13 -86.90 -9.59 53.40
N SER A 14 -85.82 -9.06 53.96
CA SER A 14 -85.66 -8.97 55.43
C SER A 14 -86.69 -8.01 56.07
N ARG A 15 -86.99 -6.88 55.42
CA ARG A 15 -88.04 -5.95 55.90
C ARG A 15 -89.42 -6.60 55.90
N ILE A 16 -89.81 -7.29 54.82
CA ILE A 16 -91.08 -8.03 54.77
C ILE A 16 -91.15 -9.06 55.89
N GLN A 17 -90.06 -9.80 56.11
CA GLN A 17 -90.01 -10.83 57.14
C GLN A 17 -90.14 -10.25 58.55
N VAL A 18 -89.44 -9.16 58.87
CA VAL A 18 -89.57 -8.46 60.15
C VAL A 18 -90.99 -7.93 60.35
N THR A 19 -91.61 -7.35 59.32
CA THR A 19 -93.00 -6.86 59.40
C THR A 19 -94.00 -8.00 59.56
N ALA A 20 -93.82 -9.14 58.89
CA ALA A 20 -94.69 -10.31 59.02
C ALA A 20 -94.62 -10.91 60.43
N ILE A 21 -93.41 -10.98 61.02
CA ILE A 21 -93.20 -11.42 62.40
C ILE A 21 -93.87 -10.43 63.38
N ALA A 22 -93.70 -9.13 63.19
CA ALA A 22 -94.33 -8.10 64.03
C ALA A 22 -95.87 -8.16 63.97
N ILE A 23 -96.45 -8.35 62.77
CA ILE A 23 -97.89 -8.55 62.58
C ILE A 23 -98.36 -9.85 63.26
N GLY A 24 -97.60 -10.94 63.13
CA GLY A 24 -97.88 -12.20 63.81
C GLY A 24 -97.90 -12.06 65.33
N LEU A 25 -96.93 -11.34 65.91
CA LEU A 25 -96.88 -11.03 67.35
C LEU A 25 -98.06 -10.15 67.79
N LEU A 26 -98.42 -9.14 66.99
CA LEU A 26 -99.55 -8.26 67.28
C LEU A 26 -100.90 -9.00 67.26
N LEU A 27 -101.09 -9.94 66.32
CA LEU A 27 -102.27 -10.81 66.26
C LEU A 27 -102.41 -11.73 67.48
N ILE A 28 -101.29 -12.17 68.07
CA ILE A 28 -101.29 -12.93 69.33
C ILE A 28 -101.80 -12.05 70.48
N VAL A 29 -101.30 -10.82 70.59
CA VAL A 29 -101.71 -9.86 71.64
C VAL A 29 -103.20 -9.52 71.53
N MET A 30 -103.77 -9.49 70.32
CA MET A 30 -105.20 -9.23 70.08
C MET A 30 -106.11 -10.45 70.29
N ASN A 31 -105.60 -11.59 70.75
CA ASN A 31 -106.35 -12.85 70.95
C ASN A 31 -106.86 -13.52 69.65
N LEU A 32 -106.26 -13.21 68.49
CA LEU A 32 -106.52 -13.83 67.18
C LEU A 32 -105.46 -14.91 66.83
N GLY A 33 -105.21 -15.83 67.76
CA GLY A 33 -104.10 -16.80 67.66
C GLY A 33 -104.14 -17.71 66.41
N GLN A 34 -105.33 -18.02 65.88
CA GLN A 34 -105.48 -18.86 64.68
C GLN A 34 -104.91 -18.18 63.42
N TYR A 35 -105.04 -16.86 63.29
CA TYR A 35 -104.46 -16.10 62.17
C TYR A 35 -102.97 -15.86 62.34
N ALA A 36 -102.49 -15.72 63.58
CA ALA A 36 -101.07 -15.62 63.88
C ALA A 36 -100.30 -16.87 63.42
N LEU A 37 -100.85 -18.08 63.64
CA LEU A 37 -100.25 -19.33 63.17
C LEU A 37 -100.06 -19.35 61.64
N CYS A 38 -101.07 -18.92 60.88
CA CYS A 38 -100.95 -18.82 59.42
C CYS A 38 -99.88 -17.81 58.97
N VAL A 39 -99.77 -16.66 59.65
CA VAL A 39 -98.73 -15.66 59.35
C VAL A 39 -97.33 -16.22 59.66
N PHE A 40 -97.15 -16.93 60.77
CA PHE A 40 -95.86 -17.56 61.09
C PHE A 40 -95.49 -18.66 60.09
N ILE A 41 -96.42 -19.54 59.69
CA ILE A 41 -96.18 -20.58 58.68
C ILE A 41 -95.80 -19.95 57.34
N LEU A 42 -96.53 -18.93 56.89
CA LEU A 42 -96.20 -18.20 55.65
C LEU A 42 -94.85 -17.48 55.75
N SER A 43 -94.50 -16.92 56.91
CA SER A 43 -93.20 -16.29 57.15
C SER A 43 -92.04 -17.30 57.14
N ALA A 44 -92.25 -18.51 57.68
CA ALA A 44 -91.28 -19.59 57.67
C ALA A 44 -91.06 -20.14 56.25
N LEU A 45 -92.14 -20.33 55.48
CA LEU A 45 -92.07 -20.71 54.06
C LEU A 45 -91.39 -19.61 53.22
N PHE A 46 -91.66 -18.34 53.51
CA PHE A 46 -90.99 -17.20 52.89
C PHE A 46 -89.49 -17.19 53.22
N SER A 47 -89.13 -17.38 54.50
CA SER A 47 -87.74 -17.46 54.94
C SER A 47 -86.99 -18.61 54.30
N TRP A 48 -87.60 -19.80 54.23
CA TRP A 48 -87.00 -20.97 53.58
C TRP A 48 -86.78 -20.73 52.09
N ARG A 49 -87.75 -20.10 51.40
CA ARG A 49 -87.61 -19.72 49.99
C ARG A 49 -86.52 -18.69 49.75
N VAL A 50 -86.42 -17.65 50.59
CA VAL A 50 -85.34 -16.64 50.52
C VAL A 50 -83.99 -17.29 50.77
N PHE A 51 -83.88 -18.15 51.78
CA PHE A 51 -82.64 -18.86 52.12
C PHE A 51 -82.20 -19.79 50.99
N ALA A 52 -83.11 -20.59 50.45
CA ALA A 52 -82.84 -21.47 49.30
C ALA A 52 -82.47 -20.66 48.03
N ALA A 53 -82.99 -19.45 47.86
CA ALA A 53 -82.62 -18.57 46.77
C ALA A 53 -81.23 -17.94 46.95
N ILE A 54 -80.85 -17.57 48.17
CA ILE A 54 -79.50 -17.09 48.50
C ILE A 54 -78.47 -18.21 48.32
N GLU A 55 -78.75 -19.42 48.80
CA GLU A 55 -77.87 -20.58 48.65
C GLU A 55 -77.64 -20.93 47.17
N ARG A 56 -78.68 -20.80 46.33
CA ARG A 56 -78.56 -20.96 44.87
C ARG A 56 -77.69 -19.88 44.21
N ASP A 57 -77.86 -18.62 44.59
CA ASP A 57 -77.03 -17.51 44.09
C ASP A 57 -75.57 -17.67 44.54
N GLN A 58 -75.34 -18.07 45.80
CA GLN A 58 -74.00 -18.33 46.34
C GLN A 58 -73.29 -19.45 45.56
N ASN A 59 -73.94 -20.58 45.36
CA ASN A 59 -73.37 -21.70 44.59
C ASN A 59 -73.10 -21.29 43.12
N SER A 60 -73.92 -20.40 42.58
CA SER A 60 -73.73 -19.87 41.22
C SER A 60 -72.52 -18.95 41.14
N PHE A 61 -72.33 -18.03 42.09
CA PHE A 61 -71.10 -17.21 42.19
C PHE A 61 -69.86 -18.06 42.41
N GLU A 62 -69.92 -19.07 43.28
CA GLU A 62 -68.82 -20.00 43.49
C GLU A 62 -68.46 -20.74 42.19
N SER A 63 -69.46 -21.19 41.42
CA SER A 63 -69.20 -21.82 40.13
C SER A 63 -68.54 -20.88 39.12
N ILE A 64 -68.96 -19.59 39.08
CA ILE A 64 -68.36 -18.58 38.20
C ILE A 64 -66.91 -18.33 38.60
N LEU A 65 -66.62 -18.18 39.90
CA LEU A 65 -65.26 -17.97 40.39
C LEU A 65 -64.36 -19.18 40.17
N LEU A 66 -64.89 -20.40 40.30
CA LEU A 66 -64.17 -21.63 39.99
C LEU A 66 -63.90 -21.76 38.48
N ASP A 67 -64.86 -21.40 37.63
CA ASP A 67 -64.68 -21.38 36.18
C ASP A 67 -63.64 -20.33 35.75
N VAL A 68 -63.66 -19.14 36.35
CA VAL A 68 -62.64 -18.09 36.13
C VAL A 68 -61.26 -18.54 36.61
N LYS A 69 -61.17 -19.18 37.79
CA LYS A 69 -59.93 -19.81 38.28
C LYS A 69 -59.43 -20.92 37.35
N ALA A 70 -60.33 -21.62 36.68
CA ALA A 70 -60.03 -22.63 35.66
C ALA A 70 -59.81 -22.05 34.25
N GLY A 71 -59.83 -20.73 34.09
CA GLY A 71 -59.58 -20.04 32.81
C GLY A 71 -60.72 -20.16 31.78
N LYS A 72 -61.94 -20.50 32.20
CA LYS A 72 -63.11 -20.64 31.32
C LYS A 72 -63.89 -19.33 31.25
N THR A 73 -64.34 -18.98 30.04
CA THR A 73 -65.27 -17.87 29.80
C THR A 73 -66.69 -18.41 29.82
N LYS A 74 -67.49 -17.98 30.78
CA LYS A 74 -68.93 -18.27 30.81
C LYS A 74 -69.68 -16.96 30.71
N ASP A 75 -70.71 -16.94 29.87
CA ASP A 75 -71.60 -15.79 29.77
C ASP A 75 -72.46 -15.72 31.03
N ILE A 76 -72.16 -14.74 31.89
CA ILE A 76 -72.78 -14.56 33.22
C ILE A 76 -74.26 -14.14 33.08
N ASP A 77 -74.69 -13.77 31.87
CA ASP A 77 -76.04 -13.33 31.49
C ASP A 77 -77.17 -14.34 31.84
N SER A 78 -76.83 -15.60 32.09
CA SER A 78 -77.80 -16.69 32.35
C SER A 78 -78.28 -16.82 33.81
N VAL A 79 -77.71 -16.09 34.77
CA VAL A 79 -78.05 -16.25 36.20
C VAL A 79 -78.71 -14.99 36.75
N ASN A 80 -80.00 -14.83 36.45
CA ASN A 80 -80.70 -13.57 36.68
C ASN A 80 -81.96 -13.73 37.56
N SER A 81 -81.91 -14.56 38.61
CA SER A 81 -83.14 -14.91 39.34
C SER A 81 -83.09 -15.10 40.85
N GLY A 82 -82.21 -14.41 41.57
CA GLY A 82 -82.19 -14.43 43.04
C GLY A 82 -81.93 -13.08 43.74
N PRO A 83 -81.96 -13.08 45.10
CA PRO A 83 -81.85 -11.88 45.93
C PRO A 83 -80.51 -11.13 45.83
N LEU A 84 -79.46 -11.76 45.29
CA LEU A 84 -78.11 -11.19 45.14
C LEU A 84 -77.85 -10.60 43.73
N GLN A 85 -78.87 -10.47 42.89
CA GLN A 85 -78.80 -9.94 41.53
C GLN A 85 -77.97 -8.64 41.40
N ALA A 86 -78.03 -7.73 42.37
CA ALA A 86 -77.31 -6.46 42.32
C ALA A 86 -75.77 -6.60 42.34
N LEU A 87 -75.23 -7.74 42.78
CA LEU A 87 -73.79 -8.01 42.80
C LEU A 87 -73.27 -8.62 41.48
N TYR A 88 -74.16 -9.20 40.67
CA TYR A 88 -73.80 -9.80 39.38
C TYR A 88 -73.08 -8.85 38.42
N PRO A 89 -73.56 -7.62 38.13
CA PRO A 89 -72.87 -6.73 37.20
C PRO A 89 -71.48 -6.30 37.69
N LEU A 90 -71.29 -6.19 39.01
CA LEU A 90 -69.98 -5.86 39.60
C LEU A 90 -68.99 -7.03 39.48
N ILE A 91 -69.46 -8.25 39.68
CA ILE A 91 -68.65 -9.46 39.52
C ILE A 91 -68.36 -9.71 38.03
N ASP A 92 -69.33 -9.50 37.14
CA ASP A 92 -69.15 -9.60 35.69
C ASP A 92 -68.10 -8.59 35.20
N ASP A 93 -68.18 -7.32 35.62
CA ASP A 93 -67.17 -6.31 35.26
C ASP A 93 -65.77 -6.67 35.80
N LEU A 94 -65.67 -7.16 37.03
CA LEU A 94 -64.40 -7.62 37.61
C LEU A 94 -63.82 -8.82 36.85
N VAL A 95 -64.66 -9.80 36.50
CA VAL A 95 -64.24 -10.98 35.70
C VAL A 95 -63.80 -10.55 34.31
N ARG A 96 -64.56 -9.70 33.62
CA ARG A 96 -64.19 -9.16 32.30
C ARG A 96 -62.92 -8.31 32.37
N HIS A 97 -62.71 -7.56 33.44
CA HIS A 97 -61.48 -6.80 33.66
C HIS A 97 -60.29 -7.73 33.88
N ALA A 98 -60.40 -8.72 34.77
CA ALA A 98 -59.35 -9.72 35.02
C ALA A 98 -59.02 -10.53 33.75
N GLN A 99 -60.02 -10.90 32.94
CA GLN A 99 -59.82 -11.55 31.65
C GLN A 99 -59.08 -10.66 30.66
N ARG A 100 -59.44 -9.38 30.56
CA ARG A 100 -58.73 -8.42 29.69
C ARG A 100 -57.26 -8.27 30.11
N GLU A 101 -56.98 -8.15 31.41
CA GLU A 101 -55.62 -8.08 31.94
C GLU A 101 -54.83 -9.37 31.65
N LEU A 102 -55.42 -10.55 31.88
CA LEU A 102 -54.79 -11.83 31.55
C LEU A 102 -54.51 -11.99 30.05
N SER A 103 -55.45 -11.57 29.19
CA SER A 103 -55.25 -11.55 27.74
C SER A 103 -54.14 -10.58 27.32
N ALA A 104 -54.06 -9.41 27.95
CA ALA A 104 -52.99 -8.45 27.72
C ALA A 104 -51.62 -9.02 28.14
N ILE A 105 -51.53 -9.63 29.33
CA ILE A 105 -50.32 -10.32 29.82
C ILE A 105 -49.89 -11.43 28.85
N LYS A 106 -50.83 -12.27 28.37
CA LYS A 106 -50.52 -13.30 27.37
C LYS A 106 -50.00 -12.73 26.07
N SER A 107 -50.58 -11.64 25.59
CA SER A 107 -50.12 -10.96 24.37
C SER A 107 -48.70 -10.43 24.54
N VAL A 108 -48.41 -9.74 25.65
CA VAL A 108 -47.08 -9.20 25.97
C VAL A 108 -46.06 -10.32 26.15
N SER A 109 -46.43 -11.42 26.82
CA SER A 109 -45.55 -12.59 26.98
C SER A 109 -45.22 -13.25 25.64
N ALA A 110 -46.21 -13.36 24.73
CA ALA A 110 -45.98 -13.88 23.38
C ALA A 110 -45.06 -12.98 22.55
N GLU A 111 -45.26 -11.66 22.63
CA GLU A 111 -44.39 -10.68 21.97
C GLU A 111 -42.96 -10.72 22.54
N MET A 112 -42.82 -10.80 23.87
CA MET A 112 -41.52 -10.95 24.54
C MET A 112 -40.82 -12.25 24.12
N GLY A 113 -41.55 -13.36 23.98
CA GLY A 113 -41.02 -14.63 23.50
C GLY A 113 -40.55 -14.56 22.04
N PHE A 114 -41.24 -13.79 21.19
CA PHE A 114 -40.82 -13.53 19.82
C PHE A 114 -39.54 -12.67 19.77
N SER A 115 -39.52 -11.54 20.48
CA SER A 115 -38.34 -10.66 20.55
C SER A 115 -37.12 -11.36 21.15
N ALA A 116 -37.32 -12.23 22.17
CA ALA A 116 -36.25 -13.06 22.71
C ALA A 116 -35.68 -14.01 21.66
N LYS A 117 -36.53 -14.67 20.86
CA LYS A 117 -36.07 -15.54 19.78
C LYS A 117 -35.27 -14.78 18.71
N GLU A 118 -35.71 -13.59 18.31
CA GLU A 118 -34.96 -12.73 17.39
C GLU A 118 -33.61 -12.30 17.98
N LEU A 119 -33.59 -11.89 19.26
CA LEU A 119 -32.36 -11.51 19.95
C LEU A 119 -31.35 -12.66 20.00
N ALA A 120 -31.80 -13.89 20.27
CA ALA A 120 -30.95 -15.09 20.25
C ALA A 120 -30.37 -15.34 18.84
N SER A 121 -31.18 -15.22 17.79
CA SER A 121 -30.73 -15.38 16.41
C SER A 121 -29.68 -14.33 16.03
N ASN A 122 -29.96 -13.04 16.31
CA ASN A 122 -29.04 -11.95 16.03
C ASN A 122 -27.72 -12.11 16.81
N ALA A 123 -27.79 -12.56 18.06
CA ALA A 123 -26.62 -12.84 18.86
C ALA A 123 -25.74 -13.95 18.27
N ILE A 124 -26.33 -15.02 17.71
CA ILE A 124 -25.59 -16.08 17.01
C ILE A 124 -24.91 -15.53 15.75
N GLU A 125 -25.61 -14.70 14.97
CA GLU A 125 -25.04 -14.06 13.77
C GLU A 125 -23.88 -13.14 14.13
N VAL A 126 -24.02 -12.28 15.16
CA VAL A 126 -22.93 -11.41 15.63
C VAL A 126 -21.72 -12.24 16.06
N ALA A 127 -21.91 -13.34 16.78
CA ALA A 127 -20.81 -14.22 17.18
C ALA A 127 -20.09 -14.83 15.95
N SER A 128 -20.85 -15.23 14.92
CA SER A 128 -20.31 -15.74 13.66
C SER A 128 -19.50 -14.66 12.91
N HIS A 129 -20.03 -13.44 12.80
CA HIS A 129 -19.33 -12.32 12.18
C HIS A 129 -18.04 -11.94 12.92
N CYS A 130 -18.05 -12.00 14.26
CA CYS A 130 -16.85 -11.76 15.05
C CYS A 130 -15.76 -12.82 14.79
N GLN A 131 -16.14 -14.09 14.57
CA GLN A 131 -15.20 -15.13 14.18
C GLN A 131 -14.58 -14.84 12.81
N GLN A 132 -15.40 -14.51 11.81
CA GLN A 132 -14.93 -14.13 10.48
C GLN A 132 -13.99 -12.91 10.52
N GLN A 133 -14.32 -11.92 11.36
CA GLN A 133 -13.49 -10.75 11.59
C GLN A 133 -12.14 -11.11 12.24
N SER A 134 -12.13 -12.05 13.20
CA SER A 134 -10.89 -12.57 13.80
C SER A 134 -10.01 -13.26 12.78
N ASP A 135 -10.58 -14.08 11.89
CA ASP A 135 -9.83 -14.77 10.85
C ASP A 135 -9.24 -13.78 9.83
N ALA A 136 -10.02 -12.79 9.39
CA ALA A 136 -9.56 -11.72 8.49
C ALA A 136 -8.45 -10.86 9.14
N THR A 137 -8.56 -10.64 10.45
CA THR A 137 -7.54 -9.93 11.24
C THR A 137 -6.27 -10.77 11.39
N THR A 138 -6.38 -12.10 11.50
CA THR A 138 -5.18 -12.94 11.52
C THR A 138 -4.46 -12.89 10.17
N SER A 139 -5.21 -12.99 9.07
CA SER A 139 -4.64 -12.91 7.71
C SER A 139 -3.99 -11.57 7.41
N SER A 140 -4.62 -10.45 7.78
CA SER A 140 -4.01 -9.14 7.48
C SER A 140 -2.80 -8.84 8.39
N ALA A 141 -2.70 -9.48 9.57
CA ALA A 141 -1.52 -9.37 10.44
C ALA A 141 -0.32 -10.13 9.86
N SER A 142 -0.58 -11.29 9.24
CA SER A 142 0.43 -11.99 8.44
C SER A 142 0.91 -11.12 7.27
N ALA A 143 -0.01 -10.47 6.54
CA ALA A 143 0.36 -9.55 5.45
C ALA A 143 1.19 -8.35 5.95
N ALA A 144 0.84 -7.78 7.11
CA ALA A 144 1.62 -6.70 7.72
C ALA A 144 3.05 -7.17 8.08
N THR A 145 3.20 -8.42 8.52
CA THR A 145 4.52 -9.02 8.80
C THR A 145 5.35 -9.17 7.52
N GLU A 146 4.74 -9.67 6.43
CA GLU A 146 5.39 -9.77 5.12
C GLU A 146 5.81 -8.41 4.55
N ILE A 147 4.97 -7.39 4.73
CA ILE A 147 5.31 -6.01 4.36
C ILE A 147 6.50 -5.51 5.20
N SER A 148 6.51 -5.78 6.51
CA SER A 148 7.63 -5.39 7.37
C SER A 148 8.95 -6.01 6.92
N GLN A 149 8.93 -7.28 6.52
CA GLN A 149 10.12 -7.96 6.00
C GLN A 149 10.53 -7.41 4.62
N SER A 150 9.57 -7.06 3.77
CA SER A 150 9.85 -6.42 2.48
C SER A 150 10.49 -5.03 2.65
N ILE A 151 10.08 -4.26 3.66
CA ILE A 151 10.66 -2.95 3.98
C ILE A 151 12.12 -3.10 4.44
N ASP A 152 12.43 -4.13 5.22
CA ASP A 152 13.81 -4.45 5.64
C ASP A 152 14.68 -4.79 4.42
N ASP A 153 14.17 -5.62 3.51
CA ASP A 153 14.87 -5.99 2.27
C ASP A 153 15.11 -4.77 1.36
N VAL A 154 14.13 -3.87 1.26
CA VAL A 154 14.27 -2.58 0.56
C VAL A 154 15.32 -1.70 1.23
N SER A 155 15.33 -1.63 2.56
CA SER A 155 16.32 -0.84 3.31
C SER A 155 17.74 -1.33 3.05
N HIS A 156 17.95 -2.65 3.03
CA HIS A 156 19.24 -3.23 2.68
C HIS A 156 19.64 -2.93 1.23
N ARG A 157 18.70 -2.99 0.28
CA ARG A 157 18.96 -2.64 -1.13
C ARG A 157 19.34 -1.17 -1.31
N ILE A 158 18.77 -0.27 -0.52
CA ILE A 158 19.12 1.15 -0.51
C ILE A 158 20.59 1.33 -0.11
N GLU A 159 21.05 0.67 0.95
CA GLU A 159 22.46 0.71 1.36
C GLU A 159 23.40 0.21 0.27
N VAL A 160 23.13 -0.98 -0.27
CA VAL A 160 23.94 -1.57 -1.35
C VAL A 160 23.98 -0.67 -2.59
N THR A 161 22.85 -0.05 -2.94
CA THR A 161 22.79 0.85 -4.09
C THR A 161 23.54 2.16 -3.82
N ARG A 162 23.49 2.68 -2.59
CA ARG A 162 24.24 3.87 -2.18
C ARG A 162 25.75 3.63 -2.30
N ASP A 163 26.24 2.50 -1.82
CA ASP A 163 27.65 2.11 -1.93
C ASP A 163 28.07 1.98 -3.42
N ALA A 164 27.20 1.41 -4.26
CA ALA A 164 27.47 1.28 -5.69
C ALA A 164 27.53 2.65 -6.40
N VAL A 165 26.69 3.60 -6.00
CA VAL A 165 26.72 4.98 -6.51
C VAL A 165 28.00 5.69 -6.09
N GLU A 166 28.40 5.57 -4.83
CA GLU A 166 29.64 6.17 -4.32
C GLU A 166 30.88 5.62 -5.04
N ASN A 167 30.95 4.30 -5.22
CA ASN A 167 32.02 3.66 -5.98
C ASN A 167 32.02 4.11 -7.46
N SER A 168 30.85 4.21 -8.09
CA SER A 168 30.73 4.70 -9.47
C SER A 168 31.22 6.14 -9.62
N SER A 169 30.90 7.00 -8.66
CA SER A 169 31.40 8.39 -8.61
C SER A 169 32.93 8.41 -8.48
N GLN A 170 33.49 7.60 -7.58
CA GLN A 170 34.94 7.48 -7.40
C GLN A 170 35.65 7.01 -8.68
N LEU A 171 35.11 5.99 -9.35
CA LEU A 171 35.64 5.49 -10.62
C LEU A 171 35.58 6.56 -11.73
N CYS A 172 34.52 7.36 -11.79
CA CYS A 172 34.43 8.48 -12.74
C CYS A 172 35.47 9.55 -12.44
N HIS A 173 35.70 9.89 -11.17
CA HIS A 173 36.76 10.82 -10.78
C HIS A 173 38.16 10.31 -11.16
N GLN A 174 38.44 9.03 -10.92
CA GLN A 174 39.69 8.40 -11.35
C GLN A 174 39.84 8.43 -12.88
N GLY A 175 38.78 8.09 -13.62
CA GLY A 175 38.76 8.13 -15.09
C GLY A 175 39.03 9.54 -15.64
N ARG A 176 38.46 10.58 -15.02
CA ARG A 176 38.74 11.98 -15.38
C ARG A 176 40.19 12.37 -15.13
N ALA A 177 40.79 11.91 -14.04
CA ALA A 177 42.20 12.16 -13.73
C ALA A 177 43.12 11.51 -14.77
N GLU A 178 42.84 10.25 -15.16
CA GLU A 178 43.61 9.57 -16.21
C GLU A 178 43.45 10.24 -17.58
N LEU A 179 42.23 10.63 -17.98
CA LEU A 179 42.02 11.39 -19.22
C LEU A 179 42.75 12.73 -19.22
N THR A 180 42.88 13.39 -18.07
CA THR A 180 43.65 14.63 -17.95
C THR A 180 45.13 14.39 -18.25
N LYS A 181 45.71 13.29 -17.72
CA LYS A 181 47.09 12.89 -18.05
C LYS A 181 47.24 12.53 -19.53
N THR A 182 46.27 11.80 -20.11
CA THR A 182 46.28 11.48 -21.54
C THR A 182 46.26 12.75 -22.39
N ARG A 183 45.47 13.76 -22.00
CA ARG A 183 45.42 15.06 -22.66
C ARG A 183 46.81 15.74 -22.69
N GLU A 184 47.49 15.77 -21.55
CA GLU A 184 48.84 16.34 -21.43
C GLU A 184 49.85 15.60 -22.32
N GLN A 185 49.76 14.26 -22.38
CA GLN A 185 50.60 13.44 -23.26
C GLN A 185 50.34 13.75 -24.75
N VAL A 186 49.08 13.89 -25.17
CA VAL A 186 48.73 14.25 -26.56
C VAL A 186 49.31 15.62 -26.93
N VAL A 187 49.20 16.61 -26.03
CA VAL A 187 49.81 17.95 -26.22
C VAL A 187 51.33 17.84 -26.36
N SER A 188 52.00 17.04 -25.53
CA SER A 188 53.44 16.81 -25.60
C SER A 188 53.87 16.14 -26.92
N VAL A 189 53.08 15.19 -27.42
CA VAL A 189 53.35 14.53 -28.71
C VAL A 189 53.19 15.53 -29.84
N ASN A 190 52.12 16.34 -29.84
CA ASN A 190 51.90 17.37 -30.84
C ASN A 190 53.08 18.36 -30.90
N GLN A 191 53.55 18.84 -29.74
CA GLN A 191 54.74 19.70 -29.67
C GLN A 191 56.00 19.02 -30.22
N SER A 192 56.20 17.73 -29.95
CA SER A 192 57.35 16.97 -30.46
C SER A 192 57.31 16.80 -31.98
N VAL A 193 56.12 16.61 -32.55
CA VAL A 193 55.90 16.60 -34.00
C VAL A 193 56.25 17.97 -34.59
N ILE A 194 55.78 19.07 -34.01
CA ILE A 194 56.11 20.42 -34.48
C ILE A 194 57.63 20.66 -34.49
N CYS A 195 58.32 20.39 -33.37
CA CYS A 195 59.77 20.57 -33.26
C CYS A 195 60.57 19.71 -34.26
N THR A 196 60.10 18.48 -34.51
CA THR A 196 60.74 17.59 -35.49
C THR A 196 60.57 18.13 -36.91
N GLY A 197 59.46 18.82 -37.20
CA GLY A 197 59.15 19.38 -38.51
C GLY A 197 60.05 20.60 -38.79
N GLU A 198 60.27 21.43 -37.78
CA GLU A 198 61.24 22.52 -37.83
C GLU A 198 62.67 21.99 -38.06
N SER A 199 63.04 20.89 -37.41
CA SER A 199 64.36 20.25 -37.57
C SER A 199 64.56 19.68 -38.98
N LEU A 200 63.53 19.06 -39.56
CA LEU A 200 63.56 18.61 -40.96
C LEU A 200 63.72 19.79 -41.92
N LYS A 201 62.99 20.89 -41.71
CA LYS A 201 63.12 22.08 -42.54
C LYS A 201 64.53 22.67 -42.49
N ALA A 202 65.12 22.77 -41.30
CA ALA A 202 66.50 23.24 -41.14
C ALA A 202 67.54 22.30 -41.79
N LEU A 203 67.28 20.99 -41.80
CA LEU A 203 68.14 20.02 -42.47
C LEU A 203 68.01 20.12 -44.00
N ASP A 204 66.82 20.37 -44.53
CA ASP A 204 66.58 20.58 -45.97
C ASP A 204 67.36 21.79 -46.50
N GLU A 205 67.33 22.91 -45.75
CA GLU A 205 68.13 24.11 -46.06
C GLU A 205 69.63 23.81 -46.13
N LYS A 206 70.16 23.01 -45.18
CA LYS A 206 71.57 22.59 -45.16
C LYS A 206 71.92 21.69 -46.34
N LEU A 207 71.05 20.75 -46.70
CA LEU A 207 71.24 19.88 -47.86
C LEU A 207 71.23 20.68 -49.16
N GLY A 208 70.36 21.70 -49.28
CA GLY A 208 70.35 22.62 -50.41
C GLY A 208 71.70 23.33 -50.61
N ALA A 209 72.35 23.76 -49.51
CA ALA A 209 73.69 24.32 -49.56
C ALA A 209 74.74 23.31 -50.06
N ILE A 210 74.65 22.04 -49.64
CA ILE A 210 75.54 20.96 -50.12
C ILE A 210 75.35 20.70 -51.61
N VAL A 211 74.10 20.68 -52.11
CA VAL A 211 73.82 20.55 -53.56
C VAL A 211 74.47 21.69 -54.34
N SER A 212 74.37 22.93 -53.85
CA SER A 212 74.99 24.09 -54.49
C SER A 212 76.52 23.97 -54.51
N MET A 213 77.12 23.54 -53.40
CA MET A 213 78.57 23.32 -53.31
C MET A 213 79.04 22.20 -54.25
N SER A 214 78.29 21.10 -54.31
CA SER A 214 78.57 19.97 -55.20
C SER A 214 78.50 20.38 -56.68
N ARG A 215 77.51 21.21 -57.05
CA ARG A 215 77.40 21.80 -58.39
C ARG A 215 78.64 22.64 -58.72
N PHE A 216 79.09 23.48 -57.80
CA PHE A 216 80.30 24.29 -57.97
C PHE A 216 81.57 23.43 -58.12
N ILE A 217 81.72 22.36 -57.33
CA ILE A 217 82.84 21.41 -57.48
C ILE A 217 82.82 20.75 -58.86
N ARG A 218 81.62 20.37 -59.34
CA ARG A 218 81.44 19.78 -60.66
C ARG A 218 81.86 20.74 -61.78
N GLU A 219 81.48 22.00 -61.68
CA GLU A 219 81.88 23.07 -62.61
C GLU A 219 83.40 23.29 -62.60
N ILE A 220 84.03 23.32 -61.42
CA ILE A 220 85.50 23.41 -61.30
C ILE A 220 86.16 22.19 -61.91
N ALA A 221 85.66 20.98 -61.64
CA ALA A 221 86.21 19.75 -62.16
C ALA A 221 86.14 19.73 -63.70
N GLU A 222 85.04 20.19 -64.29
CA GLU A 222 84.89 20.29 -65.73
C GLU A 222 85.82 21.34 -66.36
N GLN A 223 85.97 22.51 -65.73
CA GLN A 223 86.96 23.51 -66.13
C GLN A 223 88.39 22.99 -66.03
N THR A 224 88.71 22.27 -64.95
CA THR A 224 90.04 21.67 -64.73
C THR A 224 90.33 20.59 -65.75
N ASN A 225 89.33 19.78 -66.10
CA ASN A 225 89.42 18.76 -67.15
C ASN A 225 89.70 19.39 -68.52
N LEU A 226 89.03 20.51 -68.86
CA LEU A 226 89.29 21.26 -70.09
C LEU A 226 90.68 21.90 -70.11
N LEU A 227 91.13 22.47 -68.98
CA LEU A 227 92.49 23.02 -68.83
C LEU A 227 93.55 21.92 -68.99
N ALA A 228 93.35 20.77 -68.35
CA ALA A 228 94.25 19.62 -68.46
C ALA A 228 94.30 19.05 -69.89
N LEU A 229 93.16 19.01 -70.58
CA LEU A 229 93.09 18.60 -71.98
C LEU A 229 93.90 19.55 -72.89
N ASN A 230 93.72 20.86 -72.71
CA ASN A 230 94.49 21.87 -73.45
C ASN A 230 95.99 21.75 -73.16
N ALA A 231 96.37 21.50 -71.91
CA ALA A 231 97.76 21.27 -71.52
C ALA A 231 98.35 19.99 -72.13
N ALA A 232 97.57 18.90 -72.19
CA ALA A 232 97.99 17.65 -72.84
C ALA A 232 98.18 17.84 -74.36
N ILE A 233 97.30 18.59 -75.02
CA ILE A 233 97.44 18.95 -76.44
C ILE A 233 98.72 19.73 -76.68
N GLU A 234 99.00 20.75 -75.87
CA GLU A 234 100.20 21.59 -76.05
C GLU A 234 101.49 20.83 -75.69
N ALA A 235 101.44 19.93 -74.70
CA ALA A 235 102.54 19.02 -74.37
C ALA A 235 102.85 18.05 -75.53
N ALA A 236 101.82 17.49 -76.19
CA ALA A 236 102.00 16.68 -77.38
C ALA A 236 102.60 17.49 -78.56
N ARG A 237 102.23 18.77 -78.66
CA ARG A 237 102.74 19.70 -79.68
C ARG A 237 104.22 20.05 -79.51
N ALA A 238 104.71 20.06 -78.26
CA ALA A 238 106.12 20.28 -77.92
C ALA A 238 107.04 19.05 -78.13
N GLY A 239 106.49 17.90 -78.54
CA GLY A 239 107.26 16.69 -78.85
C GLY A 239 108.03 16.13 -77.65
N GLU A 240 109.32 15.82 -77.83
CA GLU A 240 110.17 15.23 -76.78
C GLU A 240 110.35 16.16 -75.55
N HIS A 241 110.31 17.49 -75.74
CA HIS A 241 110.40 18.45 -74.64
C HIS A 241 109.14 18.51 -73.76
N GLY A 242 108.00 18.03 -74.25
CA GLY A 242 106.70 18.07 -73.57
C GLY A 242 106.34 16.81 -72.77
N ARG A 243 107.14 15.73 -72.83
CA ARG A 243 106.79 14.43 -72.22
C ARG A 243 106.47 14.50 -70.73
N GLY A 244 107.26 15.24 -69.94
CA GLY A 244 107.00 15.41 -68.51
C GLY A 244 105.70 16.18 -68.23
N PHE A 245 105.40 17.20 -69.04
CA PHE A 245 104.15 17.97 -68.94
C PHE A 245 102.93 17.15 -69.36
N SER A 246 103.06 16.27 -70.35
CA SER A 246 101.97 15.38 -70.79
C SER A 246 101.52 14.44 -69.66
N VAL A 247 102.47 13.86 -68.91
CA VAL A 247 102.16 12.97 -67.77
C VAL A 247 101.42 13.73 -66.67
N VAL A 248 101.86 14.95 -66.35
CA VAL A 248 101.18 15.81 -65.36
C VAL A 248 99.78 16.19 -65.85
N ALA A 249 99.63 16.54 -67.13
CA ALA A 249 98.33 16.89 -67.71
C ALA A 249 97.33 15.72 -67.66
N ASP A 250 97.77 14.50 -67.96
CA ASP A 250 96.93 13.30 -67.86
C ASP A 250 96.54 12.98 -66.41
N GLU A 251 97.45 13.16 -65.44
CA GLU A 251 97.15 12.95 -64.01
C GLU A 251 96.14 14.00 -63.49
N VAL A 252 96.32 15.28 -63.86
CA VAL A 252 95.35 16.35 -63.54
C VAL A 252 93.99 16.07 -64.18
N ARG A 253 93.97 15.54 -65.41
CA ARG A 253 92.73 15.13 -66.09
C ARG A 253 92.03 13.99 -65.34
N GLY A 254 92.78 12.99 -64.88
CA GLY A 254 92.27 11.89 -64.05
C GLY A 254 91.70 12.37 -62.71
N LEU A 255 92.37 13.31 -62.04
CA LEU A 255 91.88 13.94 -60.81
C LEU A 255 90.61 14.77 -61.03
N ALA A 256 90.54 15.51 -62.13
CA ALA A 256 89.36 16.28 -62.52
C ALA A 256 88.15 15.36 -62.77
N GLN A 257 88.33 14.27 -63.52
CA GLN A 257 87.29 13.27 -63.75
C GLN A 257 86.79 12.65 -62.43
N ARG A 258 87.71 12.22 -61.55
CA ARG A 258 87.35 11.67 -60.22
C ARG A 258 86.62 12.67 -59.34
N SER A 259 86.96 13.96 -59.42
CA SER A 259 86.27 15.03 -58.70
C SER A 259 84.85 15.24 -59.22
N HIS A 260 84.66 15.20 -60.55
CA HIS A 260 83.35 15.27 -61.19
C HIS A 260 82.45 14.09 -60.79
N GLU A 261 82.99 12.86 -60.83
CA GLU A 261 82.28 11.65 -60.40
C GLU A 261 81.88 11.72 -58.92
N SER A 262 82.78 12.20 -58.06
CA SER A 262 82.51 12.38 -56.63
C SER A 262 81.41 13.41 -56.37
N ALA A 263 81.42 14.54 -57.08
CA ALA A 263 80.36 15.54 -56.98
C ALA A 263 78.99 15.00 -57.45
N ASN A 264 78.96 14.19 -58.51
CA ASN A 264 77.72 13.52 -58.95
C ASN A 264 77.23 12.51 -57.90
N ALA A 265 78.14 11.75 -57.26
CA ALA A 265 77.78 10.83 -56.19
C ALA A 265 77.19 11.55 -54.97
N ILE A 266 77.78 12.68 -54.55
CA ILE A 266 77.24 13.53 -53.48
C ILE A 266 75.84 14.02 -53.83
N THR A 267 75.65 14.51 -55.06
CA THR A 267 74.34 15.03 -55.51
C THR A 267 73.27 13.94 -55.46
N LYS A 268 73.62 12.71 -55.88
CA LYS A 268 72.71 11.57 -55.82
C LYS A 268 72.34 11.21 -54.38
N GLN A 269 73.33 11.11 -53.49
CA GLN A 269 73.09 10.81 -52.06
C GLN A 269 72.23 11.88 -51.39
N VAL A 270 72.49 13.17 -51.66
CA VAL A 270 71.67 14.25 -51.12
C VAL A 270 70.23 14.12 -51.61
N THR A 271 70.01 13.85 -52.90
CA THR A 271 68.66 13.67 -53.46
C THR A 271 67.90 12.51 -52.80
N GLU A 272 68.57 11.39 -52.54
CA GLU A 272 67.99 10.26 -51.80
C GLU A 272 67.59 10.66 -50.37
N VAL A 273 68.48 11.38 -49.65
CA VAL A 273 68.17 11.89 -48.30
C VAL A 273 67.00 12.87 -48.32
N THR A 274 66.94 13.80 -49.28
CA THR A 274 65.83 14.76 -49.39
C THR A 274 64.50 14.05 -49.67
N SER A 275 64.52 12.99 -50.48
CA SER A 275 63.33 12.16 -50.72
C SER A 275 62.85 11.49 -49.43
N SER A 276 63.76 10.86 -48.67
CA SER A 276 63.41 10.26 -47.38
C SER A 276 62.89 11.28 -46.37
N MET A 277 63.45 12.50 -46.36
CA MET A 277 62.95 13.57 -45.50
C MET A 277 61.53 14.01 -45.87
N SER A 278 61.20 14.06 -47.17
CA SER A 278 59.84 14.35 -47.62
C SER A 278 58.84 13.28 -47.16
N GLU A 279 59.22 12.00 -47.19
CA GLU A 279 58.38 10.90 -46.67
C GLU A 279 58.14 11.04 -45.16
N VAL A 280 59.19 11.33 -44.38
CA VAL A 280 59.05 11.58 -42.93
C VAL A 280 58.14 12.80 -42.69
N GLY A 281 58.27 13.87 -43.46
CA GLY A 281 57.40 15.04 -43.37
C GLY A 281 55.91 14.70 -43.60
N GLN A 282 55.59 13.83 -44.56
CA GLN A 282 54.22 13.36 -44.76
C GLN A 282 53.71 12.52 -43.59
N GLN A 283 54.52 11.62 -43.05
CA GLN A 283 54.17 10.82 -41.87
C GLN A 283 53.88 11.71 -40.66
N MET A 284 54.62 12.80 -40.50
CA MET A 284 54.41 13.76 -39.43
C MET A 284 53.10 14.54 -39.57
N LEU A 285 52.71 14.93 -40.78
CA LEU A 285 51.40 15.55 -41.03
C LEU A 285 50.25 14.59 -40.68
N GLN A 286 50.40 13.30 -41.00
CA GLN A 286 49.43 12.27 -40.60
C GLN A 286 49.39 12.08 -39.07
N ALA A 287 50.55 12.09 -38.42
CA ALA A 287 50.63 12.01 -36.96
C ALA A 287 49.94 13.21 -36.30
N LEU A 288 50.11 14.42 -36.84
CA LEU A 288 49.44 15.63 -36.36
C LEU A 288 47.91 15.49 -36.43
N GLY A 289 47.36 15.10 -37.58
CA GLY A 289 45.92 14.86 -37.72
C GLY A 289 45.40 13.76 -36.79
N SER A 290 46.20 12.71 -36.57
CA SER A 290 45.85 11.64 -35.62
C SER A 290 45.81 12.14 -34.17
N THR A 291 46.75 13.02 -33.78
CA THR A 291 46.75 13.64 -32.45
C THR A 291 45.56 14.58 -32.24
N GLU A 292 45.14 15.33 -33.26
CA GLU A 292 43.94 16.17 -33.20
C GLU A 292 42.67 15.33 -33.01
N GLN A 293 42.55 14.21 -33.73
CA GLN A 293 41.42 13.29 -33.55
C GLN A 293 41.43 12.64 -32.16
N CYS A 294 42.62 12.32 -31.63
CA CYS A 294 42.78 11.80 -30.27
C CYS A 294 42.32 12.83 -29.22
N GLN A 295 42.71 14.10 -29.40
CA GLN A 295 42.28 15.22 -28.56
C GLN A 295 40.75 15.33 -28.50
N TYR A 296 40.08 15.30 -29.65
CA TYR A 296 38.61 15.32 -29.72
C TYR A 296 37.98 14.12 -28.98
N SER A 297 38.56 12.94 -29.12
CA SER A 297 38.07 11.72 -28.46
C SER A 297 38.23 11.78 -26.95
N VAL A 298 39.34 12.34 -26.46
CA VAL A 298 39.58 12.58 -25.02
C VAL A 298 38.56 13.57 -24.47
N ASP A 299 38.31 14.68 -25.17
CA ASP A 299 37.34 15.69 -24.74
C ASP A 299 35.90 15.12 -24.71
N ALA A 300 35.52 14.29 -25.69
CA ALA A 300 34.23 13.60 -25.71
C ALA A 300 34.09 12.58 -24.56
N ALA A 301 35.15 11.83 -24.25
CA ALA A 301 35.17 10.90 -23.12
C ALA A 301 35.05 11.65 -21.78
N TYR A 302 35.69 12.81 -21.66
CA TYR A 302 35.58 13.67 -20.49
C TYR A 302 34.14 14.15 -20.26
N ALA A 303 33.48 14.67 -21.30
CA ALA A 303 32.09 15.09 -21.23
C ALA A 303 31.13 13.93 -20.88
N SER A 304 31.42 12.72 -21.37
CA SER A 304 30.63 11.52 -21.05
C SER A 304 30.76 11.14 -19.57
N LEU A 305 31.97 11.20 -19.01
CA LEU A 305 32.19 10.94 -17.58
C LEU A 305 31.51 12.01 -16.71
N GLU A 306 31.50 13.28 -17.13
CA GLU A 306 30.79 14.34 -16.42
C GLU A 306 29.27 14.10 -16.40
N ALA A 307 28.69 13.66 -17.53
CA ALA A 307 27.29 13.28 -17.58
C ALA A 307 26.98 12.08 -16.66
N ILE A 308 27.88 11.11 -16.55
CA ILE A 308 27.72 9.96 -15.63
C ILE A 308 27.77 10.42 -14.17
N VAL A 309 28.64 11.37 -13.81
CA VAL A 309 28.70 11.95 -12.46
C VAL A 309 27.36 12.61 -12.10
N LEU A 310 26.82 13.45 -12.98
CA LEU A 310 25.52 14.08 -12.76
C LEU A 310 24.38 13.05 -12.64
N ALA A 311 24.41 12.00 -13.45
CA ALA A 311 23.42 10.92 -13.37
C ALA A 311 23.54 10.14 -12.05
N THR A 312 24.75 9.92 -11.54
CA THR A 312 24.97 9.23 -10.25
C THR A 312 24.54 10.10 -9.07
N GLU A 313 24.73 11.41 -9.13
CA GLU A 313 24.18 12.36 -8.14
C GLU A 313 22.65 12.29 -8.10
N GLN A 314 21.98 12.31 -9.25
CA GLN A 314 20.52 12.17 -9.33
C GLN A 314 20.02 10.84 -8.75
N VAL A 315 20.74 9.74 -9.02
CA VAL A 315 20.41 8.44 -8.43
C VAL A 315 20.59 8.47 -6.91
N SER A 316 21.63 9.14 -6.39
CA SER A 316 21.84 9.32 -4.95
C SER A 316 20.67 10.05 -4.28
N ASP A 317 20.18 11.13 -4.89
CA ASP A 317 19.02 11.89 -4.39
C ASP A 317 17.75 11.02 -4.38
N GLN A 318 17.52 10.25 -5.44
CA GLN A 318 16.38 9.33 -5.52
C GLN A 318 16.44 8.25 -4.44
N ILE A 319 17.62 7.67 -4.19
CA ILE A 319 17.82 6.71 -3.11
C ILE A 319 17.49 7.32 -1.75
N GLY A 320 17.86 8.59 -1.50
CA GLY A 320 17.47 9.33 -0.30
C GLY A 320 15.95 9.48 -0.16
N GLY A 321 15.25 9.74 -1.25
CA GLY A 321 13.78 9.77 -1.29
C GLY A 321 13.14 8.40 -0.99
N ILE A 322 13.69 7.32 -1.55
CA ILE A 322 13.21 5.95 -1.30
C ILE A 322 13.44 5.59 0.18
N ALA A 323 14.59 5.92 0.76
CA ALA A 323 14.88 5.67 2.18
C ALA A 323 13.87 6.32 3.11
N THR A 324 13.54 7.59 2.84
CA THR A 324 12.51 8.31 3.60
C THR A 324 11.14 7.65 3.47
N ALA A 325 10.77 7.23 2.25
CA ALA A 325 9.51 6.54 2.00
C ALA A 325 9.44 5.17 2.70
N SER A 326 10.53 4.40 2.70
CA SER A 326 10.64 3.12 3.40
C SER A 326 10.52 3.28 4.91
N GLU A 327 11.12 4.32 5.49
CA GLU A 327 10.97 4.62 6.92
C GLU A 327 9.52 4.97 7.28
N GLN A 328 8.84 5.78 6.44
CA GLN A 328 7.42 6.07 6.62
C GLN A 328 6.54 4.82 6.48
N GLN A 329 6.84 3.94 5.52
CA GLN A 329 6.16 2.65 5.38
C GLN A 329 6.37 1.78 6.63
N ALA A 330 7.56 1.76 7.22
CA ALA A 330 7.83 0.98 8.44
C ALA A 330 6.96 1.45 9.61
N ILE A 331 6.79 2.77 9.76
CA ILE A 331 5.93 3.37 10.78
C ILE A 331 4.47 2.98 10.52
N ALA A 332 3.97 3.18 9.30
CA ALA A 332 2.60 2.86 8.93
C ALA A 332 2.27 1.36 9.12
N THR A 333 3.18 0.46 8.74
CA THR A 333 3.02 -0.98 8.94
C THR A 333 2.96 -1.34 10.42
N ARG A 334 3.76 -0.68 11.27
CA ARG A 334 3.70 -0.89 12.73
C ARG A 334 2.36 -0.44 13.31
N GLU A 335 1.84 0.71 12.87
CA GLU A 335 0.51 1.19 13.26
C GLU A 335 -0.61 0.25 12.80
N ILE A 336 -0.52 -0.27 11.57
CA ILE A 336 -1.45 -1.29 11.06
C ILE A 336 -1.44 -2.51 11.99
N SER A 337 -0.26 -3.08 12.29
CA SER A 337 -0.16 -4.24 13.19
C SER A 337 -0.78 -3.99 14.57
N GLN A 338 -0.59 -2.80 15.15
CA GLN A 338 -1.21 -2.43 16.43
C GLN A 338 -2.73 -2.32 16.32
N ASN A 339 -3.24 -1.68 15.27
CA ASN A 339 -4.68 -1.58 15.02
C ASN A 339 -5.32 -2.95 14.82
N MET A 340 -4.61 -3.86 14.17
CA MET A 340 -5.05 -5.23 13.96
C MET A 340 -5.17 -6.01 15.27
N GLU A 341 -4.19 -5.89 16.17
CA GLU A 341 -4.28 -6.49 17.50
C GLU A 341 -5.50 -5.95 18.27
N GLN A 342 -5.74 -4.63 18.21
CA GLN A 342 -6.90 -4.00 18.83
C GLN A 342 -8.24 -4.50 18.24
N VAL A 343 -8.31 -4.72 16.92
CA VAL A 343 -9.48 -5.27 16.25
C VAL A 343 -9.72 -6.72 16.68
N ALA A 344 -8.68 -7.54 16.78
CA ALA A 344 -8.79 -8.92 17.25
C ALA A 344 -9.36 -8.99 18.67
N VAL A 345 -8.82 -8.21 19.59
CA VAL A 345 -9.31 -8.11 20.98
C VAL A 345 -10.77 -7.66 21.04
N THR A 346 -11.14 -6.70 20.20
CA THR A 346 -12.53 -6.19 20.13
C THR A 346 -13.48 -7.24 19.56
N ALA A 347 -13.07 -7.98 18.53
CA ALA A 347 -13.85 -9.07 17.96
C ALA A 347 -14.09 -10.20 18.97
N GLU A 348 -13.06 -10.59 19.74
CA GLU A 348 -13.18 -11.60 20.81
C GLU A 348 -14.19 -11.15 21.88
N ARG A 349 -14.07 -9.89 22.33
CA ARG A 349 -15.00 -9.30 23.31
C ARG A 349 -16.44 -9.28 22.79
N ASN A 350 -16.64 -8.89 21.53
CA ASN A 350 -17.97 -8.86 20.91
C ASN A 350 -18.56 -10.27 20.78
N ALA A 351 -17.75 -11.27 20.40
CA ALA A 351 -18.18 -12.66 20.35
C ALA A 351 -18.61 -13.17 21.74
N PHE A 352 -17.89 -12.80 22.80
CA PHE A 352 -18.25 -13.12 24.17
C PHE A 352 -19.59 -12.48 24.57
N MET A 353 -19.76 -11.17 24.33
CA MET A 353 -21.01 -10.45 24.62
C MET A 353 -22.20 -11.02 23.83
N ALA A 354 -21.99 -11.40 22.58
CA ALA A 354 -23.00 -12.03 21.75
C ALA A 354 -23.45 -13.38 22.36
N LYS A 355 -22.52 -14.24 22.79
CA LYS A 355 -22.85 -15.48 23.51
C LYS A 355 -23.67 -15.22 24.78
N GLN A 356 -23.33 -14.18 25.54
CA GLN A 356 -24.11 -13.80 26.73
C GLN A 356 -25.53 -13.36 26.36
N ASN A 357 -25.69 -12.52 25.33
CA ASN A 357 -27.00 -12.08 24.86
C ASN A 357 -27.86 -13.26 24.38
N ALA A 358 -27.28 -14.23 23.68
CA ALA A 358 -27.99 -15.45 23.28
C ALA A 358 -28.48 -16.24 24.50
N SER A 359 -27.67 -16.35 25.56
CA SER A 359 -28.07 -17.03 26.80
C SER A 359 -29.18 -16.29 27.55
N VAL A 360 -29.14 -14.95 27.60
CA VAL A 360 -30.20 -14.15 28.21
C VAL A 360 -31.50 -14.27 27.43
N ALA A 361 -31.41 -14.24 26.10
CA ALA A 361 -32.55 -14.42 25.20
C ALA A 361 -33.20 -15.81 25.36
N ASP A 362 -32.40 -16.88 25.46
CA ASP A 362 -32.92 -18.23 25.74
C ASP A 362 -33.63 -18.30 27.11
N HIS A 363 -33.07 -17.63 28.13
CA HIS A 363 -33.72 -17.54 29.44
C HIS A 363 -35.07 -16.81 29.39
N LEU A 364 -35.17 -15.68 28.68
CA LEU A 364 -36.43 -14.95 28.46
C LEU A 364 -37.46 -15.80 27.70
N GLN A 365 -37.00 -16.57 26.70
CA GLN A 365 -37.87 -17.49 25.96
C GLN A 365 -38.41 -18.62 26.86
N ASN A 366 -37.62 -19.10 27.81
CA ASN A 366 -38.05 -20.11 28.77
C ASN A 366 -39.08 -19.56 29.76
N ILE A 367 -38.88 -18.34 30.30
CA ILE A 367 -39.84 -17.71 31.23
C ILE A 367 -41.18 -17.44 30.55
N THR A 368 -41.17 -16.88 29.34
CA THR A 368 -42.40 -16.58 28.57
C THR A 368 -43.22 -17.83 28.24
N ARG A 369 -42.55 -18.97 28.05
CA ARG A 369 -43.20 -20.28 27.86
C ARG A 369 -43.77 -20.90 29.14
N MET A 370 -43.24 -20.56 30.32
CA MET A 370 -43.72 -21.09 31.59
C MET A 370 -44.98 -20.35 32.10
N GLU A 371 -45.21 -19.11 31.66
CA GLU A 371 -46.33 -18.27 32.09
C GLU A 371 -47.52 -18.25 31.10
N ALA A 372 -47.39 -18.89 29.93
CA ALA A 372 -48.45 -19.04 28.92
C ALA A 372 -49.29 -20.30 29.17
#